data_AF-A0A379DEN9-F1
#
_entry.id   AF-A0A379DEN9-F1
#
_cell.length_a   1.000
_cell.length_b   1.000
_cell.length_c   1.000
_cell.angle_alpha   90.00
_cell.angle_beta   90.00
_cell.angle_gamma   90.00
#
_symmetry.space_group_name_H-M   'P 1'
#
loop_
_entity.id
_entity.type
_entity.pdbx_description
1 polymer ?
#
loop_
_entity_poly.entity_id
_entity_poly.type
_entity_poly.pdbx_seq_one_letter_code
_entity_poly.pdbx_strand_id
1 'polypeptide(L)' 'MGYLPLNDGDERLIFQLIDKRYEKKSTIITTNLNFNEWSKLFYDEKVAAAIIDRLLHHATVYLLLEIHTDLKSI' A
#
# COMPACT_ATOMS: atom_id res chain seq x y z
N MET A 1 12.17 -16.62 6.75
CA MET A 1 12.11 -15.44 7.67
C MET A 1 11.67 -14.26 6.82
N GLY A 2 10.37 -13.97 6.66
CA GLY A 2 9.97 -13.19 5.47
C GLY A 2 8.87 -12.16 5.60
N TYR A 3 8.21 -12.02 6.76
CA TYR A 3 7.21 -10.97 6.96
C TYR A 3 7.33 -10.48 8.39
N LEU A 4 7.77 -9.24 8.57
CA LEU A 4 7.69 -8.57 9.86
C LEU A 4 6.26 -8.02 9.94
N PRO A 5 5.38 -8.56 10.81
CA PRO A 5 4.10 -7.91 11.03
C PRO A 5 4.37 -6.48 11.50
N LEU A 6 3.62 -5.53 10.95
CA LEU A 6 3.66 -4.15 11.44
C LEU A 6 3.15 -4.17 12.86
N ASN A 7 4.00 -3.78 13.82
CA ASN A 7 3.60 -3.54 15.19
C ASN A 7 3.19 -2.07 15.35
N ASP A 8 2.52 -1.76 16.45
CA ASP A 8 2.17 -0.38 16.79
C ASP A 8 3.42 0.51 16.82
N GLY A 9 3.39 1.61 16.06
CA GLY A 9 4.50 2.52 15.85
C GLY A 9 5.33 2.27 14.59
N ASP A 10 5.31 1.07 14.02
CA ASP A 10 6.06 0.76 12.78
C ASP A 10 5.49 1.51 11.57
N GLU A 11 4.21 1.92 11.60
CA GLU A 11 3.57 2.74 10.58
C GLU A 11 4.28 4.09 10.38
N ARG A 12 4.92 4.61 11.43
CA ARG A 12 5.69 5.87 11.35
C ARG A 12 6.95 5.71 10.51
N LEU A 13 7.57 4.53 10.52
CA LEU A 13 8.73 4.25 9.68
C LEU A 13 8.33 4.18 8.20
N ILE A 14 7.18 3.56 7.92
CA ILE A 14 6.61 3.55 6.56
C ILE A 14 6.28 4.98 6.13
N PHE A 15 5.62 5.77 6.98
CA PHE A 15 5.35 7.16 6.68
C PHE A 15 6.62 7.95 6.34
N GLN A 16 7.66 7.85 7.17
CA GLN A 16 8.94 8.52 6.91
C GLN A 16 9.59 8.07 5.59
N LEU A 17 9.49 6.78 5.26
CA LEU A 17 9.99 6.27 3.99
C LEU A 17 9.22 6.86 2.81
N ILE A 18 7.89 6.85 2.87
CA ILE A 18 7.04 7.42 1.81
C ILE A 18 7.29 8.92 1.67
N ASP A 19 7.33 9.67 2.77
CA ASP A 19 7.59 11.11 2.78
C ASP A 19 8.97 11.46 2.19
N LYS A 20 10.00 10.67 2.45
CA LYS A 20 11.33 10.86 1.84
C LYS A 20 11.35 10.60 0.33
N ARG A 21 10.44 9.78 -0.20
CA ARG A 21 10.36 9.45 -1.63
C ARG A 21 9.38 10.32 -2.39
N TYR A 22 8.36 10.81 -1.69
CA TYR A 22 7.32 11.69 -2.22
C TYR A 22 7.95 12.86 -2.99
N GLU A 23 7.44 13.10 -4.20
CA GLU A 23 7.92 14.10 -5.18
C GLU A 23 9.40 13.99 -5.60
N LYS A 24 10.13 12.97 -5.15
CA LYS A 24 11.58 12.82 -5.39
C LYS A 24 11.93 11.56 -6.16
N LYS A 25 11.21 10.46 -5.95
CA LYS A 25 11.49 9.16 -6.58
C LYS A 25 10.20 8.38 -6.85
N SER A 26 10.12 7.71 -8.01
CA SER A 26 9.01 6.82 -8.35
C SER A 26 8.93 5.65 -7.37
N THR A 27 7.72 5.31 -6.91
CA THR A 27 7.50 4.24 -5.93
C THR A 27 6.40 3.32 -6.45
N ILE A 28 6.70 2.01 -6.52
CA ILE A 28 5.72 0.98 -6.88
C ILE A 28 5.28 0.29 -5.59
N ILE A 29 3.97 0.20 -5.40
CA ILE A 29 3.35 -0.53 -4.29
C ILE A 29 2.31 -1.47 -4.86
N THR A 30 2.33 -2.70 -4.38
CA THR A 30 1.32 -3.72 -4.68
C THR A 30 0.61 -4.07 -3.39
N THR A 31 -0.71 -4.12 -3.41
CA THR A 31 -1.51 -4.50 -2.26
C THR A 31 -2.73 -5.29 -2.73
N ASN A 32 -3.13 -6.28 -1.95
CA ASN A 32 -4.40 -6.99 -2.10
C ASN A 32 -5.53 -6.36 -1.28
N LEU A 33 -5.25 -5.24 -0.60
CA LEU A 33 -6.19 -4.51 0.23
C LEU A 33 -6.64 -3.22 -0.46
N ASN A 34 -7.93 -2.91 -0.33
CA ASN A 34 -8.46 -1.64 -0.81
C ASN A 34 -7.93 -0.49 0.06
N PHE A 35 -7.85 0.73 -0.50
CA PHE A 35 -7.31 1.90 0.23
C PHE A 35 -8.08 2.23 1.52
N ASN A 36 -9.40 1.98 1.56
CA ASN A 36 -10.21 2.16 2.77
C ASN A 36 -9.90 1.13 3.87
N GLU A 37 -9.17 0.06 3.55
CA GLU A 37 -8.75 -0.98 4.51
C GLU A 37 -7.35 -0.73 5.06
N TRP A 38 -6.63 0.27 4.54
CA TRP A 38 -5.28 0.60 5.02
C TRP A 38 -5.29 1.15 6.45
N SER A 39 -6.41 1.71 6.93
CA SER A 39 -6.58 2.05 8.35
C SER A 39 -6.59 0.81 9.26
N LYS A 40 -6.78 -0.39 8.72
CA LYS A 40 -6.62 -1.65 9.48
C LYS A 40 -5.15 -2.10 9.54
N LEU A 41 -4.33 -1.69 8.57
CA LEU A 41 -2.89 -1.98 8.53
C LEU A 41 -2.09 -1.04 9.42
N PHE A 42 -2.48 0.24 9.44
CA PHE A 42 -1.82 1.28 10.23
C PHE A 42 -2.69 1.62 11.43
N TYR A 43 -2.14 1.43 12.63
CA TYR A 43 -2.84 1.63 13.91
C TYR A 43 -3.39 3.06 14.11
N ASP A 44 -2.89 4.04 13.35
CA ASP A 44 -3.36 5.42 13.32
C ASP A 44 -3.99 5.76 11.95
N GLU A 45 -5.30 6.02 11.95
CA GLU A 45 -6.07 6.39 10.76
C GLU A 45 -5.55 7.67 10.09
N LYS A 46 -5.01 8.62 10.86
CA LYS A 46 -4.43 9.85 10.32
C LYS A 46 -3.13 9.57 9.58
N VAL A 47 -2.31 8.66 10.10
CA VAL A 47 -1.08 8.22 9.43
C VAL A 47 -1.42 7.47 8.16
N ALA A 48 -2.41 6.57 8.20
CA ALA A 48 -2.90 5.87 7.02
C ALA A 48 -3.32 6.85 5.91
N ALA A 49 -4.18 7.82 6.26
CA ALA A 49 -4.65 8.84 5.32
C ALA A 49 -3.49 9.66 4.74
N ALA A 50 -2.53 10.08 5.57
CA ALA A 50 -1.37 10.87 5.13
C ALA A 50 -0.42 10.09 4.20
N ILE A 51 -0.30 8.77 4.39
CA ILE A 51 0.44 7.88 3.47
C ILE A 51 -0.30 7.78 2.14
N ILE A 52 -1.59 7.45 2.17
CA ILE A 52 -2.42 7.27 0.97
C ILE A 52 -2.42 8.55 0.13
N ASP A 53 -2.59 9.71 0.77
CA ASP A 53 -2.61 11.01 0.11
C ASP A 53 -1.31 11.26 -0.69
N ARG A 54 -0.15 11.07 -0.05
CA ARG A 54 1.16 11.21 -0.71
C ARG A 54 1.36 10.22 -1.84
N LEU A 55 0.94 8.97 -1.66
CA LEU A 55 1.07 7.96 -2.70
C LEU A 55 0.22 8.29 -3.91
N LEU A 56 -1.03 8.73 -3.70
CA LEU A 56 -2.00 8.94 -4.76
C LEU A 56 -1.86 10.26 -5.49
N HIS A 57 -1.23 11.28 -4.89
CA HIS A 57 -1.10 12.61 -5.50
C HIS A 57 -0.47 12.58 -6.90
N HIS A 58 0.51 11.70 -7.14
CA HIS A 58 1.16 11.52 -8.45
C HIS A 58 1.18 10.05 -8.90
N ALA A 59 0.15 9.26 -8.55
CA ALA A 59 0.08 7.85 -8.92
C ALA A 59 -0.74 7.59 -10.20
N THR A 60 -0.35 6.51 -10.86
CA THR A 60 -1.24 5.75 -11.74
C THR A 60 -1.67 4.49 -11.00
N VAL A 61 -2.96 4.31 -10.78
CA VAL A 61 -3.50 3.15 -10.06
C VAL A 61 -3.98 2.09 -11.06
N TYR A 62 -3.49 0.86 -10.91
CA TYR A 62 -3.92 -0.29 -11.69
C TYR A 62 -4.64 -1.27 -10.77
N LEU A 63 -5.92 -1.52 -11.03
CA LEU A 63 -6.67 -2.59 -10.38
C LEU A 63 -6.36 -3.91 -11.09
N LEU A 64 -5.69 -4.81 -10.39
CA LEU A 64 -5.43 -6.16 -10.88
C LEU A 64 -6.62 -7.05 -10.53
N LEU A 65 -7.43 -7.39 -11.53
CA LEU A 65 -8.48 -8.39 -11.40
C LEU A 65 -7.87 -9.77 -11.66
N GLU A 66 -8.08 -10.73 -10.76
CA GLU A 66 -7.77 -12.14 -11.06
C GLU A 66 -8.70 -12.59 -12.18
N ILE A 67 -8.18 -12.70 -13.40
CA ILE A 67 -8.86 -13.42 -14.47
C ILE A 67 -8.62 -14.90 -14.17
N HIS A 68 -9.57 -15.56 -13.50
CA HIS A 68 -9.57 -17.01 -13.42
C HIS A 68 -9.75 -17.55 -14.84
N THR A 69 -8.64 -17.83 -15.51
CA THR A 69 -8.68 -18.55 -16.77
C THR A 69 -8.91 -20.00 -16.39
N ASP A 70 -10.16 -20.46 -16.46
CA ASP A 70 -10.53 -21.87 -16.38
C ASP A 70 -9.87 -22.63 -17.55
N LEU A 71 -8.58 -22.94 -17.42
CA LEU A 71 -7.92 -23.99 -18.18
C LEU A 71 -8.15 -25.33 -17.47
N LYS A 72 -9.42 -25.68 -17.31
CA LYS A 72 -9.87 -27.06 -17.14
C LYS A 72 -10.67 -27.44 -18.37
N SER A 73 -9.98 -27.82 -19.45
CA SER A 73 -10.45 -28.73 -20.52
C SER A 73 -9.58 -28.55 -21.77
N ILE A 74 -8.34 -29.04 -21.73
CA ILE A 74 -7.66 -29.63 -22.90
C ILE A 74 -6.86 -30.83 -22.40
#